data_AF-A0A382PSP2-F1
#
_entry.id   AF-A0A382PSP2-F1
#
_cell.length_a   1.000
_cell.length_b   1.000
_cell.length_c   1.000
_cell.angle_alpha   90.00
_cell.angle_beta   90.00
_cell.angle_gamma   90.00
#
_symmetry.space_group_name_H-M   'P 1'
#
loop_
_entity.id
_entity.type
_entity.pdbx_description
1 polymer ?
#
loop_
_entity_poly.entity_id
_entity_poly.type
_entity_poly.pdbx_seq_one_letter_code
_entity_poly.pdbx_strand_id
1 'polypeptide(L)'
;VFVEKGSTVYTGDILFIDGTPIMWAGPVGNWIKACDLIIDRKPEVIVPGHGPITDVAGVSRVKDYLSYIDTEARARYDAGMSARDAALDISISDFDSWTDAERIAVNVDTLFREYSGDTSAPNTMEIFTLMAEIKTAQG
;
A
#
# COMPACT_ATOMS: atom_id res chain seq x y z
N VAL A 1 16.54 6.29 -4.13
CA VAL A 1 17.87 6.85 -4.51
C VAL A 1 17.71 7.71 -5.74
N PHE A 2 18.01 8.99 -5.65
CA PHE A 2 18.04 9.90 -6.80
C PHE A 2 19.43 9.86 -7.44
N VAL A 3 19.47 9.69 -8.76
CA VAL A 3 20.69 9.75 -9.57
C VAL A 3 20.58 10.99 -10.45
N GLU A 4 21.32 12.04 -10.08
CA GLU A 4 21.26 13.35 -10.76
C GLU A 4 21.62 13.23 -12.24
N LYS A 5 22.64 12.41 -12.55
CA LYS A 5 23.02 12.09 -13.93
C LYS A 5 21.98 11.15 -14.53
N GLY A 6 21.02 11.72 -15.27
CA GLY A 6 19.94 11.00 -15.94
C GLY A 6 18.55 11.20 -15.31
N SER A 7 18.39 12.16 -14.38
CA SER A 7 17.10 12.52 -13.78
C SER A 7 16.27 11.29 -13.35
N THR A 8 16.94 10.29 -12.77
CA THR A 8 16.35 8.98 -12.49
C THR A 8 16.20 8.79 -10.98
N VAL A 9 15.09 8.21 -10.54
CA VAL A 9 14.92 7.76 -9.15
C VAL A 9 14.64 6.26 -9.11
N TYR A 10 15.33 5.58 -8.20
CA TYR A 10 15.05 4.20 -7.81
C TYR A 10 14.30 4.22 -6.49
N THR A 11 13.07 3.73 -6.44
CA THR A 11 12.20 3.92 -5.27
C THR A 11 12.18 2.72 -4.33
N GLY A 12 12.65 1.55 -4.80
CA GLY A 12 12.47 0.30 -4.08
C GLY A 12 10.99 0.05 -3.77
N ASP A 13 10.74 -0.63 -2.66
CA ASP A 13 9.39 -1.05 -2.25
C ASP A 13 8.49 0.09 -1.75
N ILE A 14 8.81 1.35 -2.04
CA ILE A 14 7.84 2.44 -1.94
C ILE A 14 6.81 2.37 -3.07
N LEU A 15 7.21 1.90 -4.27
CA LEU A 15 6.33 1.83 -5.44
C LEU A 15 6.15 0.41 -5.93
N PHE A 16 4.88 0.03 -6.04
CA PHE A 16 4.38 -1.16 -6.72
C PHE A 16 3.49 -0.68 -7.86
N ILE A 17 3.95 -0.80 -9.10
CA ILE A 17 3.21 -0.33 -10.27
C ILE A 17 2.37 -1.48 -10.84
N ASP A 18 1.10 -1.19 -11.13
CA ASP A 18 0.07 -2.15 -11.57
C ASP A 18 -0.19 -3.30 -10.57
N GLY A 19 0.20 -3.12 -9.31
CA GLY A 19 0.05 -4.10 -8.25
C GLY A 19 -0.19 -3.44 -6.90
N THR A 20 -0.95 -4.12 -6.05
CA THR A 20 -1.28 -3.63 -4.70
C THR A 20 0.00 -3.52 -3.85
N PRO A 21 0.31 -2.34 -3.28
CA PRO A 21 1.43 -2.18 -2.35
C PRO A 21 1.30 -3.09 -1.13
N ILE A 22 2.41 -3.56 -0.58
CA ILE A 22 2.46 -4.36 0.65
C ILE A 22 3.22 -3.62 1.76
N MET A 23 2.48 -2.98 2.65
CA MET A 23 3.04 -2.18 3.74
C MET A 23 3.19 -3.04 5.00
N TRP A 24 4.33 -3.73 5.14
CA TRP A 24 4.67 -4.43 6.39
C TRP A 24 5.09 -3.50 7.54
N ALA A 25 5.48 -2.27 7.20
CA ALA A 25 5.93 -1.28 8.16
C ALA A 25 5.35 0.08 7.81
N GLY A 26 4.53 0.59 8.73
CA GLY A 26 4.07 1.98 8.73
C GLY A 26 5.09 2.95 9.33
N PRO A 27 4.70 4.21 9.59
CA PRO A 27 3.36 4.72 9.37
C PRO A 27 3.04 4.96 7.89
N VAL A 28 1.79 4.80 7.48
CA VAL A 28 1.33 5.07 6.09
C VAL A 28 1.66 6.50 5.64
N GLY A 29 1.62 7.44 6.59
CA GLY A 29 1.98 8.83 6.34
C GLY A 29 3.42 9.02 5.84
N ASN A 30 4.36 8.12 6.15
CA ASN A 30 5.71 8.18 5.61
C ASN A 30 5.78 7.72 4.14
N TRP A 31 4.97 6.73 3.77
CA TRP A 31 4.87 6.27 2.38
C TRP A 31 4.26 7.34 1.48
N ILE A 32 3.20 8.00 1.95
CA ILE A 32 2.55 9.12 1.24
C ILE A 32 3.55 10.27 1.05
N LYS A 33 4.29 10.66 2.10
CA LYS A 33 5.34 11.69 2.00
C LYS A 33 6.47 11.30 1.04
N ALA A 34 6.82 10.02 0.98
CA ALA A 34 7.81 9.54 0.02
C ALA A 34 7.30 9.69 -1.42
N CYS A 35 6.02 9.39 -1.68
CA CYS A 35 5.39 9.64 -2.97
C CYS A 35 5.41 11.14 -3.33
N ASP A 36 5.04 12.02 -2.39
CA ASP A 36 5.11 13.48 -2.58
C ASP A 36 6.51 13.96 -2.94
N LEU A 37 7.53 13.48 -2.21
CA LEU A 37 8.92 13.84 -2.49
C LEU A 37 9.36 13.43 -3.90
N ILE A 38 8.93 12.26 -4.38
CA ILE A 38 9.23 11.79 -5.73
C ILE A 38 8.54 12.70 -6.77
N ILE A 39 7.26 12.99 -6.57
CA ILE A 39 6.45 13.85 -7.47
C ILE A 39 7.07 15.25 -7.56
N ASP A 40 7.39 15.86 -6.41
CA ASP A 40 7.94 17.22 -6.32
C ASP A 40 9.31 17.36 -7.00
N ARG A 41 10.10 16.29 -7.02
CA ARG A 41 11.42 16.25 -7.68
C ARG A 41 11.33 16.14 -9.19
N LYS A 42 10.18 15.79 -9.75
CA LYS A 42 9.93 15.67 -11.20
C LYS A 42 11.03 14.91 -11.96
N PRO A 43 11.40 13.69 -11.51
CA PRO A 43 12.35 12.86 -12.25
C PRO A 43 11.81 12.51 -13.64
N GLU A 44 12.70 12.37 -14.61
CA GLU A 44 12.34 11.91 -15.97
C GLU A 44 12.07 10.39 -16.01
N VAL A 45 12.76 9.63 -15.15
CA VAL A 45 12.64 8.16 -15.08
C VAL A 45 12.43 7.72 -13.64
N ILE A 46 11.41 6.89 -13.42
CA ILE A 46 11.10 6.31 -12.10
C ILE A 46 11.17 4.80 -12.20
N VAL A 47 12.12 4.20 -11.50
CA VAL A 47 12.30 2.75 -11.42
C VAL A 47 11.69 2.26 -10.11
N PRO A 48 10.54 1.58 -10.14
CA PRO A 48 9.92 1.03 -8.93
C PRO A 48 10.68 -0.19 -8.40
N GLY A 49 10.36 -0.62 -7.18
CA GLY A 49 10.79 -1.93 -6.68
C GLY A 49 10.07 -3.06 -7.42
N HIS A 50 8.79 -2.84 -7.76
CA HIS A 50 7.94 -3.81 -8.44
C HIS A 50 7.11 -3.18 -9.56
N GLY A 51 6.92 -3.94 -10.64
CA GLY A 51 6.20 -3.49 -11.83
C GLY A 51 7.08 -2.78 -12.86
N PRO A 52 6.49 -2.23 -13.93
CA PRO A 52 7.22 -1.55 -14.99
C PRO A 52 7.77 -0.19 -14.57
N ILE A 53 8.80 0.31 -15.28
CA ILE A 53 9.25 1.71 -15.18
C ILE A 53 8.05 2.63 -15.38
N THR A 54 7.99 3.70 -14.58
CA THR A 54 6.83 4.59 -14.51
C THR A 54 7.21 6.07 -14.53
N ASP A 55 6.21 6.92 -14.37
CA ASP A 55 6.28 8.37 -14.28
C ASP A 55 5.50 8.90 -13.06
N VAL A 56 5.35 10.22 -12.97
CA VAL A 56 4.63 10.92 -11.90
C VAL A 56 3.18 10.43 -11.76
N ALA A 57 2.51 10.00 -12.84
CA ALA A 57 1.15 9.50 -12.77
C ALA A 57 1.09 8.14 -12.05
N GLY A 58 2.05 7.25 -12.28
CA GLY A 58 2.16 6.00 -11.53
C GLY A 58 2.39 6.22 -10.04
N VAL A 59 3.27 7.16 -9.67
CA VAL A 59 3.49 7.54 -8.27
C VAL A 59 2.21 8.10 -7.63
N SER A 60 1.48 8.93 -8.39
CA SER A 60 0.21 9.51 -7.92
C SER A 60 -0.82 8.42 -7.68
N ARG A 61 -0.93 7.41 -8.55
CA ARG A 61 -1.84 6.28 -8.36
C ARG A 61 -1.51 5.44 -7.13
N VAL A 62 -0.23 5.20 -6.84
CA VAL A 62 0.18 4.53 -5.58
C VAL A 62 -0.19 5.38 -4.36
N LYS A 63 0.04 6.70 -4.42
CA LYS A 63 -0.37 7.63 -3.35
C LYS A 63 -1.88 7.63 -3.13
N ASP A 64 -2.67 7.61 -4.20
CA ASP A 64 -4.13 7.56 -4.15
C ASP A 64 -4.59 6.28 -3.43
N TYR A 65 -4.02 5.13 -3.79
CA TYR A 65 -4.29 3.87 -3.10
C TYR A 65 -4.00 3.97 -1.60
N LEU A 66 -2.79 4.43 -1.22
CA LEU A 66 -2.39 4.53 0.19
C LEU A 66 -3.32 5.45 0.99
N SER A 67 -3.73 6.58 0.41
CA SER A 67 -4.65 7.54 1.04
C SER A 67 -6.06 6.97 1.16
N TYR A 68 -6.50 6.23 0.15
CA TYR A 68 -7.80 5.55 0.12
C TYR A 68 -7.88 4.48 1.21
N ILE A 69 -6.90 3.57 1.29
CA ILE A 69 -6.93 2.48 2.26
C ILE A 69 -6.77 2.98 3.70
N ASP A 70 -6.01 4.05 3.94
CA ASP A 70 -5.92 4.72 5.25
C ASP A 70 -7.31 5.22 5.68
N THR A 71 -7.99 5.96 4.79
CA THR A 71 -9.34 6.49 5.03
C THR A 71 -10.36 5.39 5.32
N GLU A 72 -10.42 4.37 4.46
CA GLU A 72 -11.40 3.28 4.58
C GLU A 72 -11.13 2.39 5.81
N ALA A 73 -9.86 2.07 6.09
CA ALA A 73 -9.50 1.31 7.28
C ALA A 73 -9.78 2.10 8.56
N ARG A 74 -9.53 3.42 8.56
CA ARG A 74 -9.82 4.27 9.72
C ARG A 74 -11.30 4.28 10.05
N ALA A 75 -12.17 4.41 9.05
CA ALA A 75 -13.61 4.38 9.26
C ALA A 75 -14.08 3.08 9.93
N ARG A 76 -13.49 1.94 9.56
CA ARG A 76 -13.85 0.62 10.11
C ARG A 76 -13.25 0.38 11.49
N TYR A 77 -12.04 0.86 11.71
CA TYR A 77 -11.44 0.90 13.04
C TYR A 77 -12.32 1.70 14.01
N ASP A 78 -12.82 2.86 13.59
CA ASP A 78 -13.72 3.71 14.39
C ASP A 78 -15.08 3.10 14.64
N ALA A 79 -15.56 2.28 13.71
CA ALA A 79 -16.76 1.47 13.89
C ALA A 79 -16.53 0.26 14.83
N GLY A 80 -15.31 0.02 15.30
CA GLY A 80 -14.98 -1.09 16.20
C GLY A 80 -14.86 -2.45 15.51
N MET A 81 -14.67 -2.48 14.19
CA MET A 81 -14.44 -3.72 13.46
C MET A 81 -13.08 -4.33 13.81
N SER A 82 -12.91 -5.63 13.55
CA SER A 82 -11.59 -6.24 13.56
C SER A 82 -10.82 -5.91 12.27
N ALA A 83 -9.48 -5.97 12.30
CA ALA A 83 -8.66 -5.76 11.10
C ALA A 83 -9.00 -6.76 9.99
N ARG A 84 -9.31 -8.01 10.37
CA ARG A 84 -9.76 -9.06 9.44
C ARG A 84 -11.07 -8.71 8.77
N ASP A 85 -12.09 -8.34 9.55
CA ASP A 85 -13.41 -8.00 8.99
C ASP A 85 -13.30 -6.75 8.11
N ALA A 86 -12.48 -5.77 8.52
CA ALA A 86 -12.24 -4.57 7.73
C ALA A 86 -11.57 -4.89 6.38
N ALA A 87 -10.56 -5.77 6.35
CA ALA A 87 -9.90 -6.17 5.12
C ALA A 87 -10.83 -6.93 4.14
N LEU A 88 -11.84 -7.62 4.66
CA LEU A 88 -12.86 -8.30 3.86
C LEU A 88 -13.99 -7.35 3.40
N ASP A 89 -14.23 -6.26 4.14
CA ASP A 89 -15.31 -5.30 3.86
C ASP A 89 -14.90 -4.18 2.90
N ILE A 90 -13.63 -3.75 2.92
CA ILE A 90 -13.14 -2.66 2.05
C ILE A 90 -13.18 -3.09 0.58
N SER A 91 -13.94 -2.35 -0.23
CA SER A 91 -13.90 -2.47 -1.69
C SER A 91 -12.60 -1.89 -2.23
N ILE A 92 -12.03 -2.52 -3.26
CA ILE A 92 -10.87 -1.99 -4.00
C ILE A 92 -11.18 -1.86 -5.50
N SER A 93 -12.45 -1.63 -5.84
CA SER A 93 -12.93 -1.57 -7.23
C SER A 93 -12.14 -0.61 -8.11
N ASP A 94 -11.68 0.53 -7.58
CA ASP A 94 -10.88 1.51 -8.32
C ASP A 94 -9.45 1.02 -8.65
N PHE A 95 -9.08 -0.14 -8.11
CA PHE A 95 -7.79 -0.82 -8.26
C PHE A 95 -7.96 -2.30 -8.67
N ASP A 96 -9.12 -2.67 -9.22
CA ASP A 96 -9.46 -4.06 -9.61
C ASP A 96 -8.49 -4.68 -10.62
N SER A 97 -7.91 -3.85 -11.49
CA SER A 97 -6.91 -4.21 -12.48
C SER A 97 -5.52 -4.48 -11.89
N TRP A 98 -5.30 -4.15 -10.62
CA TRP A 98 -4.01 -4.37 -9.96
C TRP A 98 -3.85 -5.81 -9.51
N THR A 99 -2.63 -6.33 -9.62
CA THR A 99 -2.30 -7.64 -9.08
C THR A 99 -2.27 -7.64 -7.55
N ASP A 100 -2.28 -8.85 -6.99
CA ASP A 100 -2.00 -9.10 -5.58
C ASP A 100 -2.95 -8.36 -4.60
N ALA A 101 -4.21 -8.21 -5.00
CA ALA A 101 -5.26 -7.58 -4.21
C ALA A 101 -5.37 -8.13 -2.77
N GLU A 102 -4.99 -9.40 -2.55
CA GLU A 102 -4.96 -10.00 -1.23
C GLU A 102 -4.03 -9.29 -0.23
N ARG A 103 -3.08 -8.48 -0.69
CA ARG A 103 -2.17 -7.67 0.15
C ARG A 103 -2.89 -6.62 0.99
N ILE A 104 -4.17 -6.31 0.69
CA ILE A 104 -5.00 -5.48 1.57
C ILE A 104 -5.03 -6.00 3.01
N ALA A 105 -4.94 -7.33 3.22
CA ALA A 105 -4.85 -7.93 4.55
C ALA A 105 -3.66 -7.38 5.36
N VAL A 106 -2.49 -7.24 4.74
CA VAL A 106 -1.28 -6.71 5.36
C VAL A 106 -1.42 -5.22 5.63
N ASN A 107 -1.96 -4.48 4.66
CA ASN A 107 -2.11 -3.03 4.74
C ASN A 107 -3.07 -2.65 5.87
N VAL A 108 -4.23 -3.31 5.95
CA VAL A 108 -5.24 -3.06 6.98
C VAL A 108 -4.75 -3.46 8.36
N ASP A 109 -4.08 -4.61 8.51
CA ASP A 109 -3.46 -5.00 9.79
C ASP A 109 -2.46 -3.95 10.27
N THR A 110 -1.56 -3.51 9.39
CA THR A 110 -0.54 -2.51 9.72
C THR A 110 -1.16 -1.18 10.12
N LEU A 111 -2.21 -0.73 9.43
CA LEU A 111 -2.94 0.49 9.76
C LEU A 111 -3.66 0.38 11.11
N PHE A 112 -4.33 -0.74 11.38
CA PHE A 112 -5.02 -0.95 12.67
C PHE A 112 -4.03 -0.93 13.84
N ARG A 113 -2.84 -1.50 13.64
CA ARG A 113 -1.74 -1.45 14.61
C ARG A 113 -1.20 -0.03 14.78
N GLU A 114 -1.05 0.71 13.70
CA GLU A 114 -0.66 2.13 13.73
C GLU A 114 -1.68 2.96 14.53
N TYR A 115 -2.98 2.81 14.27
CA TYR A 115 -4.03 3.59 14.94
C TYR A 115 -4.14 3.29 16.44
N SER A 116 -3.92 2.04 16.83
CA SER A 116 -3.94 1.60 18.23
C SER A 116 -2.64 1.86 18.98
N GLY A 117 -1.55 2.19 18.26
CA GLY A 117 -0.21 2.29 18.83
C GLY A 117 0.40 0.94 19.20
N ASP A 118 -0.08 -0.16 18.63
CA ASP A 118 0.45 -1.51 18.89
C ASP A 118 1.81 -1.72 18.20
N THR A 119 2.85 -1.85 19.01
CA THR A 119 4.24 -2.08 18.56
C THR A 119 4.70 -3.55 18.70
N SER A 120 3.79 -4.49 18.99
CA SER A 120 4.09 -5.93 19.02
C SER A 120 4.54 -6.45 17.64
N ALA A 121 4.99 -7.71 17.56
CA ALA A 121 5.20 -8.33 16.26
C ALA A 121 3.83 -8.69 15.62
N PRO A 122 3.62 -8.43 14.31
CA PRO A 122 2.39 -8.83 13.64
C PRO A 122 2.24 -10.35 13.63
N ASN A 123 1.01 -10.85 13.72
CA ASN A 123 0.75 -12.28 13.58
C ASN A 123 0.77 -12.67 12.09
N THR A 124 1.98 -12.87 11.58
CA THR A 124 2.22 -13.16 10.16
C THR A 124 1.44 -14.38 9.64
N MET A 125 1.22 -15.40 10.47
CA MET A 125 0.45 -16.59 10.07
C MET A 125 -1.04 -16.28 9.87
N GLU A 126 -1.64 -15.46 10.73
CA GLU A 126 -3.04 -15.03 10.57
C GLU A 126 -3.19 -14.13 9.34
N ILE A 127 -2.26 -13.20 9.13
CA ILE A 127 -2.26 -12.31 7.96
C ILE A 127 -2.16 -13.13 6.67
N PHE A 128 -1.24 -14.09 6.58
CA PHE A 128 -1.12 -14.94 5.39
C PHE A 128 -2.34 -15.84 5.17
N THR A 129 -2.98 -16.31 6.25
CA THR A 129 -4.22 -17.08 6.15
C THR A 129 -5.33 -16.22 5.55
N LEU A 130 -5.46 -14.96 5.98
CA LEU A 130 -6.41 -14.02 5.41
C LEU A 130 -6.09 -13.65 3.96
N MET A 131 -4.82 -13.47 3.60
CA MET A 131 -4.42 -13.27 2.20
C MET A 131 -4.87 -14.44 1.31
N ALA A 132 -4.67 -15.68 1.75
CA ALA A 132 -5.08 -16.86 1.00
C ALA A 132 -6.61 -16.93 0.81
N GLU A 133 -7.37 -16.54 1.83
CA GLU A 133 -8.84 -16.47 1.78
C GLU A 133 -9.32 -15.42 0.77
N ILE A 134 -8.80 -14.18 0.85
CA ILE A 134 -9.13 -13.11 -0.10
C ILE A 134 -8.78 -13.54 -1.54
N LYS A 135 -7.61 -14.14 -1.73
CA LYS A 135 -7.17 -14.62 -3.05
C LYS A 135 -8.12 -15.68 -3.62
N THR A 136 -8.60 -16.58 -2.77
CA THR A 136 -9.52 -17.65 -3.19
C THR A 136 -10.89 -17.09 -3.55
N ALA A 137 -11.36 -16.05 -2.87
CA ALA A 137 -12.66 -15.41 -3.16
C ALA A 137 -12.68 -14.61 -4.48
N GLN A 138 -11.51 -14.30 -5.05
CA GLN A 138 -11.36 -13.54 -6.30
C GLN A 138 -11.22 -14.43 -7.56
N GLY A 139 -11.05 -15.75 -7.39
CA GLY A 139 -10.88 -16.73 -8.47
C GLY A 139 -12.14 -17.57 -8.71
#